data_AF-A0A2J6PKJ0-F1
#
_entry.id   AF-A0A2J6PKJ0-F1
#
_cell.length_a   1.000
_cell.length_b   1.000
_cell.length_c   1.000
_cell.angle_alpha   90.00
_cell.angle_beta   90.00
_cell.angle_gamma   90.00
#
_symmetry.space_group_name_H-M   'P 1'
#
loop_
_entity.id
_entity.type
_entity.pdbx_description
1 polymer ?
#
loop_
_entity_poly.entity_id
_entity_poly.type
_entity_poly.pdbx_seq_one_letter_code
_entity_poly.pdbx_strand_id
1 'polypeptide(L)'
;MEELLGCWREAQRADKVADGLLKIRATLDLEFYDQISAVLKEVETTSRLLRDLYDLFPIYRSRVPIIVYYLHVILPSLCRTMKEMMLYIGHENLPARAQWTLMSDRLSQQGGMTLAARFVMHVELLVQLVRLLSRSPLYDPTSLELLRLRHLRLRKLQRIPAPPVPVHPHAAKAHSTEADFERRHWAEKIFDEPPHSTTGLRHRRESQCFGPPMTETRLGIVSGSKALCKLPFDKNHLSVTVFLGPDAPDMTRLLCRWIDQYNNPMYSCYGVQELCIRRKGSSLQFRRWSPTRHNPTIWLALFFKTWESKSSFWWAPATGCCSEWRPKEMSLTHQSESPRWMERRSKHRIWLKDIRPYVFCDTYKKRHQFRKDGEFEIYFVNEEGSSFSL
;
A
#
# COMPACT_ATOMS: atom_id res chain seq x y z
N MET A 1 -10.89 14.54 -10.58
CA MET A 1 -10.33 14.21 -9.25
C MET A 1 -11.27 14.55 -8.10
N GLU A 2 -12.13 15.57 -8.18
CA GLU A 2 -13.04 15.91 -7.07
C GLU A 2 -14.01 14.79 -6.68
N GLU A 3 -14.59 14.08 -7.65
CA GLU A 3 -15.44 12.90 -7.38
C GLU A 3 -14.68 11.78 -6.63
N LEU A 4 -13.35 11.73 -6.81
CA LEU A 4 -12.47 10.74 -6.17
C LEU A 4 -12.07 11.14 -4.74
N LEU A 5 -12.25 12.41 -4.38
CA LEU A 5 -12.05 12.88 -2.99
C LEU A 5 -13.05 12.23 -2.03
N GLY A 6 -14.14 11.63 -2.53
CA GLY A 6 -15.07 10.86 -1.72
C GLY A 6 -14.36 9.76 -0.91
N CYS A 7 -13.44 9.00 -1.53
CA CYS A 7 -12.67 7.99 -0.82
C CYS A 7 -11.80 8.59 0.29
N TRP A 8 -11.09 9.69 -0.01
CA TRP A 8 -10.21 10.34 0.96
C TRP A 8 -10.98 10.90 2.16
N ARG A 9 -12.08 11.62 1.90
CA ARG A 9 -12.93 12.22 2.93
C ARG A 9 -13.55 11.16 3.83
N GLU A 10 -14.01 10.06 3.27
CA GLU A 10 -14.61 8.98 4.06
C GLU A 10 -13.54 8.16 4.81
N ALA A 11 -12.31 8.07 4.31
CA ALA A 11 -11.18 7.52 5.08
C ALA A 11 -10.85 8.38 6.32
N GLN A 12 -10.82 9.71 6.18
CA GLN A 12 -10.64 10.61 7.31
C GLN A 12 -11.78 10.49 8.33
N ARG A 13 -13.01 10.30 7.86
CA ARG A 13 -14.15 10.06 8.76
C ARG A 13 -14.01 8.73 9.49
N ALA A 14 -13.57 7.68 8.82
CA ALA A 14 -13.30 6.39 9.44
C ALA A 14 -12.23 6.49 10.54
N ASP A 15 -11.18 7.28 10.35
CA ASP A 15 -10.18 7.52 11.42
C ASP A 15 -10.80 8.18 12.64
N LYS A 16 -11.63 9.22 12.46
CA LYS A 16 -12.33 9.89 13.56
C LYS A 16 -13.25 8.94 14.32
N VAL A 17 -13.95 8.06 13.60
CA VAL A 17 -14.78 7.02 14.22
C VAL A 17 -13.90 6.03 14.99
N ALA A 18 -12.78 5.57 14.41
CA ALA A 18 -11.84 4.65 15.07
C ALA A 18 -11.28 5.26 16.37
N ASP A 19 -10.84 6.52 16.34
CA ASP A 19 -10.35 7.23 17.53
C ASP A 19 -11.43 7.33 18.63
N GLY A 20 -12.68 7.57 18.22
CA GLY A 20 -13.82 7.58 19.13
C GLY A 20 -14.11 6.22 19.76
N LEU A 21 -14.13 5.16 18.95
CA LEU A 21 -14.31 3.78 19.41
C LEU A 21 -13.18 3.35 20.35
N LEU A 22 -11.94 3.76 20.07
CA LEU A 22 -10.79 3.52 20.94
C LEU A 22 -10.98 4.14 22.33
N LYS A 23 -11.48 5.38 22.39
CA LYS A 23 -11.78 6.06 23.66
C LYS A 23 -12.89 5.34 24.43
N ILE A 24 -13.98 4.96 23.77
CA ILE A 24 -15.06 4.19 24.39
C ILE A 24 -14.52 2.86 24.94
N ARG A 25 -13.77 2.11 24.12
CA ARG A 25 -13.19 0.81 24.52
C ARG A 25 -12.27 0.93 25.73
N ALA A 26 -11.49 2.00 25.82
CA ALA A 26 -10.58 2.22 26.95
C ALA A 26 -11.30 2.49 28.28
N THR A 27 -12.55 2.95 28.23
CA THR A 27 -13.38 3.28 29.40
C THR A 27 -14.27 2.12 29.84
N LEU A 28 -14.57 1.18 28.94
CA LEU A 28 -15.50 0.08 29.21
C LEU A 28 -14.83 -1.20 29.69
N ASP A 29 -15.59 -1.98 30.45
CA ASP A 29 -15.19 -3.28 30.96
C ASP A 29 -15.00 -4.33 29.84
N LEU A 30 -14.33 -5.44 30.18
CA LEU A 30 -13.97 -6.51 29.25
C LEU A 30 -15.16 -7.12 28.50
N GLU A 31 -16.39 -7.02 29.02
CA GLU A 31 -17.63 -7.52 28.39
C GLU A 31 -17.84 -6.99 26.96
N PHE A 32 -17.52 -5.72 26.71
CA PHE A 32 -17.72 -5.09 25.40
C PHE A 32 -16.47 -5.11 24.51
N TYR A 33 -15.35 -5.60 25.03
CA TYR A 33 -14.05 -5.43 24.41
C TYR A 33 -13.97 -6.07 23.02
N ASP A 34 -14.46 -7.31 22.89
CA ASP A 34 -14.41 -8.05 21.62
C ASP A 34 -15.32 -7.44 20.56
N GLN A 35 -16.53 -7.03 20.95
CA GLN A 35 -17.49 -6.43 20.03
C GLN A 35 -17.00 -5.07 19.50
N ILE A 36 -16.46 -4.22 20.37
CA ILE A 36 -15.89 -2.93 19.97
C ILE A 36 -14.64 -3.14 19.12
N SER A 37 -13.78 -4.08 19.51
CA SER A 37 -12.55 -4.40 18.76
C SER A 37 -12.84 -4.93 17.36
N ALA A 38 -13.90 -5.72 17.19
CA ALA A 38 -14.34 -6.19 15.88
C ALA A 38 -14.76 -5.02 14.97
N VAL A 39 -15.60 -4.10 15.47
CA VAL A 39 -16.02 -2.92 14.69
C VAL A 39 -14.82 -2.00 14.39
N LEU A 40 -13.99 -1.72 15.40
CA LEU A 40 -12.81 -0.88 15.27
C LEU A 40 -11.87 -1.39 14.19
N LYS A 41 -11.53 -2.69 14.20
CA LYS A 41 -10.66 -3.32 13.20
C LYS A 41 -11.18 -3.11 11.78
N GLU A 42 -12.47 -3.29 11.56
CA GLU A 42 -13.06 -3.15 10.22
C GLU A 42 -13.20 -1.68 9.80
N VAL A 43 -13.41 -0.75 10.74
CA VAL A 43 -13.36 0.71 10.47
C VAL A 43 -11.95 1.14 10.06
N GLU A 44 -10.91 0.70 10.78
CA GLU A 44 -9.51 0.97 10.44
C GLU A 44 -9.15 0.36 9.06
N THR A 45 -9.64 -0.85 8.79
CA THR A 45 -9.46 -1.52 7.50
C THR A 45 -10.16 -0.78 6.36
N THR A 46 -11.38 -0.28 6.60
CA THR A 46 -12.12 0.57 5.66
C THR A 46 -11.34 1.83 5.33
N SER A 47 -10.83 2.51 6.36
CA SER A 47 -10.00 3.71 6.20
C SER A 47 -8.78 3.45 5.32
N ARG A 48 -8.07 2.35 5.58
CA ARG A 48 -6.91 1.93 4.80
C ARG A 48 -7.27 1.65 3.34
N LEU A 49 -8.29 0.84 3.09
CA LEU A 49 -8.70 0.46 1.73
C LEU A 49 -9.19 1.64 0.89
N LEU A 50 -9.87 2.61 1.50
CA LEU A 50 -10.28 3.83 0.81
C LEU A 50 -9.07 4.67 0.37
N ARG A 51 -8.02 4.74 1.20
CA ARG A 51 -6.74 5.35 0.81
C ARG A 51 -5.98 4.53 -0.21
N ASP A 52 -6.06 3.20 -0.14
CA ASP A 52 -5.50 2.30 -1.15
C ASP A 52 -6.12 2.57 -2.53
N LEU A 53 -7.45 2.68 -2.62
CA LEU A 53 -8.12 3.08 -3.86
C LEU A 53 -7.66 4.46 -4.34
N TYR A 54 -7.65 5.45 -3.45
CA TYR A 54 -7.27 6.82 -3.79
C TYR A 54 -5.84 6.92 -4.35
N ASP A 55 -4.88 6.24 -3.71
CA ASP A 55 -3.48 6.23 -4.12
C ASP A 55 -3.26 5.51 -5.46
N LEU A 56 -4.17 4.60 -5.84
CA LEU A 56 -4.08 3.82 -7.08
C LEU A 56 -4.75 4.50 -8.28
N PHE A 57 -5.64 5.49 -8.07
CA PHE A 57 -6.32 6.18 -9.17
C PHE A 57 -5.36 6.83 -10.18
N PRO A 58 -4.26 7.51 -9.77
CA PRO A 58 -3.30 8.09 -10.72
C PRO A 58 -2.59 7.03 -11.59
N ILE A 59 -2.43 5.80 -11.08
CA ILE A 59 -1.76 4.69 -11.78
C ILE A 59 -2.71 4.05 -12.79
N TYR A 60 -3.97 3.83 -12.39
CA TYR A 60 -4.96 3.09 -13.19
C TYR A 60 -6.10 3.97 -13.74
N ARG A 61 -5.77 5.16 -14.25
CA ARG A 61 -6.73 6.18 -14.70
C ARG A 61 -7.83 5.66 -15.62
N SER A 62 -7.48 4.82 -16.60
CA SER A 62 -8.44 4.27 -17.57
C SER A 62 -9.54 3.40 -16.96
N ARG A 63 -9.37 2.99 -15.70
CA ARG A 63 -10.31 2.10 -15.00
C ARG A 63 -11.08 2.79 -13.88
N VAL A 64 -10.70 4.03 -13.56
CA VAL A 64 -11.38 4.84 -12.54
C VAL A 64 -12.90 4.95 -12.79
N PRO A 65 -13.41 5.15 -14.03
CA PRO A 65 -14.85 5.22 -14.26
C PRO A 65 -15.61 3.96 -13.81
N ILE A 66 -15.00 2.78 -13.97
CA ILE A 66 -15.55 1.50 -13.50
C ILE A 66 -15.62 1.48 -11.98
N ILE A 67 -14.60 2.00 -11.29
CA ILE A 67 -14.61 2.02 -9.82
C ILE A 67 -15.61 3.03 -9.28
N VAL A 68 -15.74 4.20 -9.93
CA VAL A 68 -16.70 5.25 -9.56
C VAL A 68 -18.13 4.72 -9.55
N TYR A 69 -18.49 3.82 -10.48
CA TYR A 69 -19.77 3.07 -10.46
C TYR A 69 -20.06 2.46 -9.08
N TYR A 70 -19.14 1.64 -8.59
CA TYR A 70 -19.32 0.92 -7.33
C TYR A 70 -19.16 1.84 -6.12
N LEU A 71 -18.34 2.89 -6.22
CA LEU A 71 -18.22 3.92 -5.18
C LEU A 71 -19.54 4.67 -4.96
N HIS A 72 -20.30 4.96 -6.02
CA HIS A 72 -21.65 5.54 -5.90
C HIS A 72 -22.61 4.62 -5.16
N VAL A 73 -22.39 3.30 -5.18
CA VAL A 73 -23.18 2.32 -4.40
C VAL A 73 -22.77 2.33 -2.93
N ILE A 74 -21.47 2.24 -2.61
CA ILE A 74 -21.01 2.03 -1.23
C ILE A 74 -20.83 3.31 -0.42
N LEU A 75 -20.24 4.38 -0.99
CA LEU A 75 -19.82 5.56 -0.21
C LEU A 75 -20.97 6.25 0.53
N PRO A 76 -22.17 6.44 -0.06
CA PRO A 76 -23.27 7.06 0.68
C PRO A 76 -23.73 6.25 1.90
N SER A 77 -23.77 4.92 1.79
CA SER A 77 -24.14 4.01 2.89
C SER A 77 -23.09 4.00 4.00
N LEU A 78 -21.81 3.98 3.61
CA LEU A 78 -20.69 4.06 4.52
C LEU A 78 -20.67 5.43 5.25
N CYS A 79 -20.82 6.53 4.50
CA CYS A 79 -20.87 7.89 5.02
C CYS A 79 -21.99 8.06 6.03
N ARG A 80 -23.20 7.58 5.70
CA ARG A 80 -24.35 7.64 6.60
C ARG A 80 -24.08 6.90 7.90
N THR A 81 -23.62 5.64 7.81
CA THR A 81 -23.30 4.83 8.99
C THR A 81 -22.27 5.52 9.89
N MET A 82 -21.17 6.00 9.33
CA MET A 82 -20.11 6.66 10.11
C MET A 82 -20.56 8.01 10.69
N LYS A 83 -21.38 8.79 9.98
CA LYS A 83 -21.97 10.03 10.52
C LYS A 83 -22.90 9.72 11.69
N GLU A 84 -23.76 8.72 11.56
CA GLU A 84 -24.66 8.29 12.63
C GLU A 84 -23.86 7.78 13.85
N MET A 85 -22.78 7.01 13.66
CA MET A 85 -21.88 6.61 14.74
C MET A 85 -21.29 7.81 15.49
N MET A 86 -20.80 8.82 14.76
CA MET A 86 -20.23 10.02 15.38
C MET A 86 -21.24 10.79 16.23
N LEU A 87 -22.55 10.71 15.94
CA LEU A 87 -23.58 11.35 16.79
C LEU A 87 -23.62 10.77 18.19
N TYR A 88 -23.37 9.45 18.34
CA TYR A 88 -23.33 8.80 19.64
C TYR A 88 -21.97 8.93 20.31
N ILE A 89 -20.89 8.71 19.55
CA ILE A 89 -19.50 8.81 20.04
C ILE A 89 -19.20 10.20 20.58
N GLY A 90 -19.68 11.25 19.89
CA GLY A 90 -19.45 12.64 20.28
C GLY A 90 -20.43 13.19 21.31
N HIS A 91 -21.35 12.36 21.83
CA HIS A 91 -22.39 12.86 22.73
C HIS A 91 -21.89 12.95 24.17
N GLU A 92 -21.50 14.15 24.59
CA GLU A 92 -20.86 14.41 25.89
C GLU A 92 -21.73 14.00 27.10
N ASN A 93 -23.05 14.09 26.98
CA ASN A 93 -23.97 13.76 28.08
C ASN A 93 -24.26 12.25 28.21
N LEU A 94 -23.74 11.40 27.32
CA LEU A 94 -23.96 9.96 27.40
C LEU A 94 -22.72 9.28 28.00
N PRO A 95 -22.86 8.42 29.02
CA PRO A 95 -21.75 7.61 29.50
C PRO A 95 -21.30 6.64 28.39
N ALA A 96 -20.02 6.27 28.38
CA ALA A 96 -19.42 5.43 27.34
C ALA A 96 -20.21 4.13 27.07
N ARG A 97 -20.82 3.55 28.11
CA ARG A 97 -21.63 2.32 27.97
C ARG A 97 -22.88 2.59 27.14
N ALA A 98 -23.58 3.69 27.43
CA ALA A 98 -24.76 4.12 26.68
C ALA A 98 -24.39 4.57 25.26
N GLN A 99 -23.25 5.26 25.08
CA GLN A 99 -22.74 5.60 23.75
C GLN A 99 -22.58 4.33 22.89
N TRP A 100 -21.97 3.27 23.44
CA TRP A 100 -21.79 2.01 22.72
C TRP A 100 -23.10 1.27 22.48
N THR A 101 -23.88 0.98 23.53
CA THR A 101 -25.07 0.11 23.42
C THR A 101 -26.14 0.73 22.53
N LEU A 102 -26.45 2.02 22.72
CA LEU A 102 -27.43 2.72 21.89
C LEU A 102 -26.99 2.79 20.44
N MET A 103 -25.72 3.12 20.18
CA MET A 103 -25.18 3.17 18.83
C MET A 103 -25.24 1.80 18.14
N SER A 104 -24.72 0.76 18.80
CA SER A 104 -24.64 -0.58 18.25
C SER A 104 -26.04 -1.14 17.96
N ASP A 105 -26.99 -0.99 18.90
CA ASP A 105 -28.35 -1.49 18.75
C ASP A 105 -29.10 -0.76 17.64
N ARG A 106 -29.09 0.59 17.67
CA ARG A 106 -29.82 1.40 16.69
C ARG A 106 -29.29 1.18 15.28
N LEU A 107 -27.98 1.19 15.12
CA LEU A 107 -27.38 0.93 13.83
C LEU A 107 -27.68 -0.50 13.39
N SER A 108 -27.57 -1.50 14.27
CA SER A 108 -27.86 -2.89 13.88
C SER A 108 -29.29 -3.08 13.38
N GLN A 109 -30.28 -2.48 14.06
CA GLN A 109 -31.68 -2.49 13.65
C GLN A 109 -31.90 -1.84 12.27
N GLN A 110 -31.26 -0.70 12.00
CA GLN A 110 -31.39 0.02 10.73
C GLN A 110 -30.93 -0.78 9.50
N GLY A 111 -30.00 -1.73 9.67
CA GLY A 111 -29.47 -2.52 8.54
C GLY A 111 -29.91 -3.98 8.52
N GLY A 112 -30.67 -4.43 9.53
CA GLY A 112 -31.06 -5.84 9.68
C GLY A 112 -29.86 -6.79 9.87
N MET A 113 -28.73 -6.26 10.35
CA MET A 113 -27.49 -7.00 10.62
C MET A 113 -26.68 -6.27 11.68
N THR A 114 -25.79 -6.97 12.38
CA THR A 114 -24.93 -6.33 13.39
C THR A 114 -24.02 -5.26 12.77
N LEU A 115 -23.64 -4.26 13.56
CA LEU A 115 -22.73 -3.20 13.10
C LEU A 115 -21.39 -3.76 12.60
N ALA A 116 -20.85 -4.79 13.27
CA ALA A 116 -19.65 -5.48 12.81
C ALA A 116 -19.84 -6.15 11.45
N ALA A 117 -20.93 -6.91 11.26
CA ALA A 117 -21.23 -7.55 9.98
C ALA A 117 -21.41 -6.54 8.84
N ARG A 118 -21.97 -5.36 9.14
CA ARG A 118 -22.06 -4.26 8.17
C ARG A 118 -20.69 -3.77 7.71
N PHE A 119 -19.75 -3.55 8.63
CA PHE A 119 -18.39 -3.13 8.26
C PHE A 119 -17.61 -4.23 7.55
N VAL A 120 -17.77 -5.51 7.91
CA VAL A 120 -17.23 -6.63 7.14
C VAL A 120 -17.71 -6.57 5.68
N MET A 121 -19.02 -6.38 5.48
CA MET A 121 -19.57 -6.23 4.12
C MET A 121 -18.98 -5.02 3.36
N HIS A 122 -18.81 -3.87 4.03
CA HIS A 122 -18.13 -2.71 3.42
C HIS A 122 -16.69 -3.03 3.01
N VAL A 123 -15.93 -3.69 3.90
CA VAL A 123 -14.53 -4.07 3.67
C VAL A 123 -14.42 -5.07 2.53
N GLU A 124 -15.25 -6.10 2.48
CA GLU A 124 -15.26 -7.10 1.41
C GLU A 124 -15.47 -6.46 0.04
N LEU A 125 -16.42 -5.52 -0.10
CA LEU A 125 -16.63 -4.82 -1.36
C LEU A 125 -15.42 -3.95 -1.71
N LEU A 126 -14.87 -3.19 -0.75
CA LEU A 126 -13.69 -2.36 -0.98
C LEU A 126 -12.46 -3.18 -1.39
N VAL A 127 -12.26 -4.38 -0.83
CA VAL A 127 -11.23 -5.33 -1.26
C VAL A 127 -11.43 -5.71 -2.73
N GLN A 128 -12.65 -6.04 -3.13
CA GLN A 128 -12.95 -6.34 -4.54
C GLN A 128 -12.74 -5.13 -5.44
N LEU A 129 -13.01 -3.90 -4.99
CA LEU A 129 -12.71 -2.69 -5.77
C LEU A 129 -11.21 -2.46 -5.96
N VAL A 130 -10.39 -2.68 -4.92
CA VAL A 130 -8.94 -2.58 -5.03
C VAL A 130 -8.42 -3.61 -6.03
N ARG A 131 -8.87 -4.86 -5.91
CA ARG A 131 -8.50 -5.97 -6.81
C ARG A 131 -8.96 -5.70 -8.24
N LEU A 132 -10.19 -5.23 -8.40
CA LEU A 132 -10.74 -4.83 -9.68
C LEU A 132 -9.86 -3.75 -10.29
N LEU A 133 -9.55 -2.66 -9.57
CA LEU A 133 -8.73 -1.55 -10.07
C LEU A 133 -7.32 -2.01 -10.49
N SER A 134 -6.65 -2.82 -9.67
CA SER A 134 -5.27 -3.25 -9.87
C SER A 134 -5.07 -4.40 -10.86
N ARG A 135 -6.15 -5.00 -11.40
CA ARG A 135 -6.10 -6.24 -12.21
C ARG A 135 -5.55 -7.42 -11.41
N SER A 136 -5.85 -7.46 -10.12
CA SER A 136 -5.46 -8.60 -9.30
C SER A 136 -6.14 -9.87 -9.82
N PRO A 137 -5.41 -10.99 -9.96
CA PRO A 137 -6.03 -12.26 -10.34
C PRO A 137 -6.91 -12.85 -9.22
N LEU A 138 -6.88 -12.24 -8.03
CA LEU A 138 -7.77 -12.57 -6.91
C LEU A 138 -9.12 -11.85 -6.97
N TYR A 139 -9.36 -11.08 -8.03
CA TYR A 139 -10.64 -10.42 -8.29
C TYR A 139 -11.71 -11.46 -8.61
N ASP A 140 -12.84 -11.39 -7.92
CA ASP A 140 -13.99 -12.25 -8.17
C ASP A 140 -15.22 -11.41 -8.57
N PRO A 141 -15.65 -11.45 -9.84
CA PRO A 141 -16.82 -10.70 -10.30
C PRO A 141 -18.12 -11.17 -9.66
N THR A 142 -18.25 -12.46 -9.34
CA THR A 142 -19.46 -13.01 -8.71
C THR A 142 -19.61 -12.46 -7.30
N SER A 143 -18.54 -12.48 -6.52
CA SER A 143 -18.51 -11.87 -5.18
C SER A 143 -18.82 -10.37 -5.24
N LEU A 144 -18.20 -9.62 -6.17
CA LEU A 144 -18.44 -8.18 -6.28
C LEU A 144 -19.92 -7.88 -6.57
N GLU A 145 -20.56 -8.61 -7.49
CA GLU A 145 -21.97 -8.39 -7.80
C GLU A 145 -22.92 -8.79 -6.67
N LEU A 146 -22.64 -9.89 -5.97
CA LEU A 146 -23.40 -10.26 -4.77
C LEU A 146 -23.30 -9.17 -3.69
N LEU A 147 -22.09 -8.66 -3.45
CA LEU A 147 -21.86 -7.56 -2.50
C LEU A 147 -22.57 -6.28 -2.95
N ARG A 148 -22.55 -5.94 -4.24
CA ARG A 148 -23.30 -4.80 -4.79
C ARG A 148 -24.79 -4.91 -4.47
N LEU A 149 -25.39 -6.07 -4.71
CA LEU A 149 -26.82 -6.31 -4.41
C LEU A 149 -27.12 -6.16 -2.91
N ARG A 150 -26.26 -6.68 -2.04
CA ARG A 150 -26.39 -6.52 -0.58
C ARG A 150 -26.30 -5.04 -0.16
N HIS A 151 -25.38 -4.27 -0.75
CA HIS A 151 -25.30 -2.83 -0.49
C HIS A 151 -26.52 -2.06 -1.01
N LEU A 152 -27.07 -2.42 -2.18
CA LEU A 152 -28.32 -1.82 -2.67
C LEU A 152 -29.49 -2.09 -1.72
N ARG A 153 -29.56 -3.29 -1.12
CA ARG A 153 -30.55 -3.59 -0.07
C ARG A 153 -30.32 -2.73 1.19
N LEU A 154 -29.08 -2.61 1.66
CA LEU A 154 -28.75 -1.76 2.80
C LEU A 154 -29.13 -0.29 2.55
N ARG A 155 -28.86 0.25 1.34
CA ARG A 155 -29.27 1.61 0.96
C ARG A 155 -30.78 1.81 1.10
N LYS A 156 -31.59 0.85 0.64
CA LYS A 156 -33.05 0.91 0.78
C LYS A 156 -33.46 0.97 2.25
N LEU A 157 -32.90 0.12 3.10
CA LEU A 157 -33.16 0.13 4.56
C LEU A 157 -32.73 1.46 5.20
N GLN A 158 -31.61 2.02 4.74
CA GLN A 158 -31.10 3.30 5.16
C GLN A 158 -31.78 4.50 4.50
N ARG A 159 -32.83 4.31 3.68
CA ARG A 159 -33.52 5.39 2.95
C ARG A 159 -32.58 6.28 2.14
N ILE A 160 -31.55 5.69 1.54
CA ILE A 160 -30.63 6.38 0.64
C ILE A 160 -31.15 6.20 -0.79
N PRO A 161 -31.22 7.27 -1.61
CA PRO A 161 -31.65 7.17 -3.01
C PRO A 161 -30.85 6.12 -3.80
N ALA A 162 -31.45 5.60 -4.87
CA ALA A 162 -30.73 4.73 -5.80
C ALA A 162 -29.50 5.48 -6.36
N PRO A 163 -28.38 4.79 -6.61
CA PRO A 163 -27.25 5.42 -7.30
C PRO A 163 -27.72 5.94 -8.67
N PRO A 164 -27.15 7.06 -9.17
CA PRO A 164 -27.43 7.51 -10.53
C PRO A 164 -27.15 6.36 -11.49
N VAL A 165 -28.04 6.12 -12.47
CA VAL A 165 -27.91 5.01 -13.43
C VAL A 165 -26.63 5.18 -14.23
N PRO A 166 -25.66 4.25 -14.16
CA PRO A 166 -24.45 4.37 -14.94
C PRO A 166 -24.55 3.60 -16.26
N VAL A 167 -23.86 4.13 -17.26
CA VAL A 167 -23.58 3.52 -18.56
C VAL A 167 -22.76 2.23 -18.32
N HIS A 168 -23.42 1.10 -18.58
CA HIS A 168 -22.90 -0.26 -18.72
C HIS A 168 -22.28 -0.91 -17.46
N PRO A 169 -22.88 -2.00 -16.93
CA PRO A 169 -22.20 -2.84 -15.95
C PRO A 169 -20.92 -3.40 -16.58
N HIS A 170 -19.85 -3.42 -15.80
CA HIS A 170 -18.55 -3.91 -16.24
C HIS A 170 -18.63 -5.40 -16.57
N ALA A 171 -18.37 -5.76 -17.84
CA ALA A 171 -18.10 -7.14 -18.23
C ALA A 171 -16.64 -7.48 -17.89
N ALA A 172 -16.37 -7.82 -16.62
CA ALA A 172 -15.07 -8.39 -16.26
C ALA A 172 -14.98 -9.79 -16.87
N LYS A 173 -13.81 -10.19 -17.38
CA LYS A 173 -13.55 -11.61 -17.65
C LYS A 173 -13.74 -12.40 -16.35
N ALA A 174 -14.49 -13.50 -16.45
CA ALA A 174 -15.08 -14.16 -15.29
C ALA A 174 -14.05 -14.78 -14.34
N HIS A 175 -12.89 -15.23 -14.81
CA HIS A 175 -11.89 -15.89 -13.97
C HIS A 175 -10.47 -15.67 -14.49
N SER A 176 -9.53 -15.51 -13.57
CA SER A 176 -8.10 -15.55 -13.88
C SER A 176 -7.68 -16.98 -14.15
N THR A 177 -6.95 -17.19 -15.24
CA THR A 177 -6.37 -18.48 -15.60
C THR A 177 -5.16 -18.79 -14.73
N GLU A 178 -4.78 -20.07 -14.60
CA GLU A 178 -3.53 -20.47 -13.92
C GLU A 178 -2.31 -19.73 -14.49
N ALA A 179 -2.30 -19.52 -15.81
CA ALA A 179 -1.29 -18.72 -16.50
C ALA A 179 -1.24 -17.26 -16.01
N ASP A 180 -2.37 -16.66 -15.61
CA ASP A 180 -2.40 -15.30 -15.06
C ASP A 180 -1.73 -15.22 -13.68
N PHE A 181 -1.84 -16.28 -12.87
CA PHE A 181 -1.16 -16.39 -11.58
C PHE A 181 0.35 -16.61 -11.74
N GLU A 182 0.76 -17.41 -12.72
CA GLU A 182 2.19 -17.61 -13.02
C GLU A 182 2.86 -16.33 -13.51
N ARG A 183 2.16 -15.56 -14.36
CA ARG A 183 2.62 -14.29 -14.96
C ARG A 183 2.69 -13.10 -13.98
N ARG A 184 2.22 -13.26 -12.73
CA ARG A 184 2.37 -12.21 -11.71
C ARG A 184 3.84 -11.88 -11.49
N HIS A 185 4.14 -10.59 -11.37
CA HIS A 185 5.50 -10.17 -11.05
C HIS A 185 5.88 -10.73 -9.69
N TRP A 186 7.07 -11.30 -9.56
CA TRP A 186 7.49 -12.04 -8.35
C TRP A 186 7.45 -11.16 -7.10
N ALA A 187 7.65 -9.84 -7.22
CA ALA A 187 7.52 -8.91 -6.11
C ALA A 187 6.09 -8.84 -5.55
N GLU A 188 5.07 -8.93 -6.42
CA GLU A 188 3.69 -9.03 -5.96
C GLU A 188 3.50 -10.27 -5.07
N LYS A 189 4.14 -11.40 -5.43
CA LYS A 189 4.05 -12.65 -4.66
C LYS A 189 4.68 -12.50 -3.27
N ILE A 190 5.84 -11.85 -3.17
CA ILE A 190 6.54 -11.67 -1.88
C ILE A 190 5.83 -10.69 -0.96
N PHE A 191 5.27 -9.60 -1.50
CA PHE A 191 4.57 -8.62 -0.67
C PHE A 191 3.15 -9.05 -0.30
N ASP A 192 2.59 -10.07 -0.95
CA ASP A 192 1.36 -10.75 -0.52
C ASP A 192 1.58 -11.71 0.66
N GLU A 193 2.80 -12.23 0.83
CA GLU A 193 3.12 -13.15 1.93
C GLU A 193 3.41 -12.39 3.23
N PRO A 194 2.85 -12.83 4.38
CA PRO A 194 3.19 -12.23 5.66
C PRO A 194 4.67 -12.47 5.97
N PRO A 195 5.38 -11.51 6.59
CA PRO A 195 6.78 -11.71 6.97
C PRO A 195 6.90 -12.89 7.94
N HIS A 196 7.87 -13.77 7.67
CA HIS A 196 8.17 -14.96 8.45
C HIS A 196 8.85 -14.67 9.80
N SER A 197 9.49 -13.51 9.95
CA SER A 197 10.19 -13.07 11.16
C SER A 197 9.62 -11.80 11.74
N THR A 198 9.31 -11.87 13.02
CA THR A 198 8.80 -10.77 13.85
C THR A 198 9.90 -10.02 14.59
N THR A 199 11.18 -10.28 14.28
CA THR A 199 12.33 -9.67 14.98
C THR A 199 12.27 -8.15 14.92
N GLY A 200 12.03 -7.52 16.07
CA GLY A 200 11.80 -6.08 16.19
C GLY A 200 13.07 -5.26 16.01
N LEU A 201 12.98 -4.17 15.24
CA LEU A 201 14.06 -3.18 15.12
C LEU A 201 13.99 -2.16 16.28
N ARG A 202 15.15 -1.85 16.88
CA ARG A 202 15.32 -0.81 17.92
C ARG A 202 15.24 0.60 17.33
N HIS A 203 14.99 1.62 18.15
CA HIS A 203 14.86 3.04 17.77
C HIS A 203 13.77 3.30 16.70
N ARG A 204 12.52 3.16 17.12
CA ARG A 204 11.35 3.48 16.28
C ARG A 204 11.19 5.00 16.20
N ARG A 205 11.14 5.53 14.98
CA ARG A 205 10.71 6.89 14.66
C ARG A 205 9.65 6.79 13.57
N GLU A 206 8.93 7.87 13.35
CA GLU A 206 7.98 7.95 12.25
C GLU A 206 8.72 8.07 10.91
N SER A 207 8.16 7.46 9.88
CA SER A 207 8.62 7.60 8.50
C SER A 207 8.23 8.98 7.98
N GLN A 208 9.12 9.58 7.19
CA GLN A 208 8.96 10.96 6.74
C GLN A 208 9.35 11.11 5.27
N CYS A 209 8.55 11.89 4.54
CA CYS A 209 8.87 12.37 3.22
C CYS A 209 9.33 13.83 3.31
N PHE A 210 10.48 14.13 2.72
CA PHE A 210 11.09 15.45 2.60
C PHE A 210 11.08 15.93 1.15
N GLY A 211 10.42 15.18 0.26
CA GLY A 211 10.25 15.53 -1.14
C GLY A 211 9.37 16.75 -1.33
N PRO A 212 9.59 17.51 -2.42
CA PRO A 212 8.67 18.56 -2.79
C PRO A 212 7.31 17.93 -3.14
N PRO A 213 6.19 18.55 -2.72
CA PRO A 213 4.89 18.12 -3.19
C PRO A 213 4.78 18.33 -4.71
N MET A 214 4.27 17.31 -5.39
CA MET A 214 4.16 17.27 -6.84
C MET A 214 2.69 17.27 -7.25
N THR A 215 2.38 18.04 -8.30
CA THR A 215 1.11 17.97 -9.00
C THR A 215 1.02 16.67 -9.81
N GLU A 216 -0.18 16.25 -10.18
CA GLU A 216 -0.41 15.03 -10.94
C GLU A 216 0.44 14.95 -12.22
N THR A 217 0.58 16.06 -12.95
CA THR A 217 1.43 16.17 -14.13
C THR A 217 2.91 15.93 -13.84
N ARG A 218 3.39 16.36 -12.67
CA ARG A 218 4.79 16.20 -12.24
C ARG A 218 5.11 14.83 -11.65
N LEU A 219 4.09 14.01 -11.34
CA LEU A 219 4.32 12.64 -10.85
C LEU A 219 4.89 11.73 -11.94
N GLY A 220 4.74 12.09 -13.23
CA GLY A 220 5.28 11.33 -14.36
C GLY A 220 4.68 9.92 -14.48
N ILE A 221 3.45 9.72 -13.99
CA ILE A 221 2.76 8.43 -14.06
C ILE A 221 2.12 8.29 -15.45
N VAL A 222 2.72 7.44 -16.28
CA VAL A 222 2.31 7.19 -17.67
C VAL A 222 1.14 6.20 -17.71
N SER A 223 0.21 6.38 -18.65
CA SER A 223 -0.89 5.45 -18.89
C SER A 223 -0.38 4.04 -19.19
N GLY A 224 -0.90 3.03 -18.49
CA GLY A 224 -0.40 1.65 -18.59
C GLY A 224 0.60 1.26 -17.51
N SER A 225 0.97 2.19 -16.62
CA SER A 225 1.74 1.88 -15.42
C SER A 225 1.06 0.80 -14.56
N LYS A 226 1.88 -0.02 -13.90
CA LYS A 226 1.41 -1.14 -13.07
C LYS A 226 2.01 -1.06 -11.67
N ALA A 227 1.16 -0.97 -10.65
CA ALA A 227 1.59 -1.09 -9.26
C ALA A 227 2.03 -2.52 -8.96
N LEU A 228 3.18 -2.68 -8.31
CA LEU A 228 3.71 -3.96 -7.84
C LEU A 228 3.32 -4.22 -6.40
N CYS A 229 3.48 -3.22 -5.53
CA CYS A 229 3.08 -3.31 -4.14
C CYS A 229 2.85 -1.91 -3.56
N LYS A 230 2.11 -1.86 -2.46
CA LYS A 230 1.93 -0.66 -1.63
C LYS A 230 2.25 -1.01 -0.20
N LEU A 231 3.05 -0.17 0.45
CA LEU A 231 3.46 -0.36 1.82
C LEU A 231 3.00 0.84 2.67
N PRO A 232 2.13 0.62 3.66
CA PRO A 232 1.74 1.64 4.61
C PRO A 232 2.75 1.76 5.75
N PHE A 233 3.01 2.99 6.17
CA PHE A 233 3.85 3.36 7.30
C PHE A 233 3.02 4.25 8.24
N ASP A 234 3.33 4.19 9.54
CA ASP A 234 2.77 5.09 10.56
C ASP A 234 1.24 5.18 10.51
N LYS A 235 0.57 4.03 10.67
CA LYS A 235 -0.89 3.89 10.55
C LYS A 235 -1.44 4.41 9.21
N ASN A 236 -0.69 4.24 8.13
CA ASN A 236 -1.01 4.71 6.79
C ASN A 236 -1.00 6.25 6.66
N HIS A 237 -0.39 6.98 7.59
CA HIS A 237 -0.12 8.41 7.43
C HIS A 237 0.89 8.65 6.29
N LEU A 238 1.80 7.70 6.09
CA LEU A 238 2.68 7.63 4.93
C LEU A 238 2.45 6.30 4.19
N SER A 239 2.46 6.32 2.86
CA SER A 239 2.48 5.11 2.04
C SER A 239 3.48 5.25 0.90
N VAL A 240 4.07 4.13 0.53
CA VAL A 240 4.93 4.03 -0.66
C VAL A 240 4.35 3.00 -1.59
N THR A 241 4.02 3.41 -2.81
CA THR A 241 3.60 2.54 -3.89
C THR A 241 4.76 2.35 -4.86
N VAL A 242 5.15 1.10 -5.07
CA VAL A 242 6.15 0.72 -6.06
C VAL A 242 5.42 0.37 -7.35
N PHE A 243 5.83 0.96 -8.48
CA PHE A 243 5.17 0.71 -9.76
C PHE A 243 6.16 0.73 -10.93
N LEU A 244 5.78 0.06 -12.01
CA LEU A 244 6.51 0.01 -13.28
C LEU A 244 5.83 0.89 -14.32
N GLY A 245 6.62 1.54 -15.17
CA GLY A 245 6.13 2.22 -16.38
C GLY A 245 5.90 1.24 -17.53
N PRO A 246 5.04 1.56 -18.50
CA PRO A 246 4.74 0.68 -19.64
C PRO A 246 5.93 0.52 -20.60
N ASP A 247 6.67 1.61 -20.86
CA ASP A 247 7.73 1.67 -21.89
C ASP A 247 9.11 1.31 -21.35
N ALA A 248 9.23 1.19 -20.03
CA ALA A 248 10.47 0.85 -19.35
C ALA A 248 10.12 -0.09 -18.18
N PRO A 249 9.77 -1.36 -18.46
CA PRO A 249 9.37 -2.33 -17.43
C PRO A 249 10.48 -2.59 -16.39
N ASP A 250 11.73 -2.26 -16.71
CA ASP A 250 12.87 -2.37 -15.79
C ASP A 250 13.07 -1.11 -14.92
N MET A 251 12.35 -0.01 -15.22
CA MET A 251 12.45 1.24 -14.48
C MET A 251 11.37 1.32 -13.40
N THR A 252 11.74 0.82 -12.22
CA THR A 252 10.90 0.92 -11.02
C THR A 252 10.80 2.37 -10.54
N ARG A 253 9.60 2.81 -10.20
CA ARG A 253 9.32 4.12 -9.60
C ARG A 253 8.70 3.97 -8.22
N LEU A 254 8.99 4.93 -7.36
CA LEU A 254 8.46 5.04 -6.01
C LEU A 254 7.54 6.25 -5.93
N LEU A 255 6.24 6.00 -5.75
CA LEU A 255 5.26 7.02 -5.42
C LEU A 255 5.11 7.07 -3.89
N CYS A 256 5.56 8.15 -3.27
CA CYS A 256 5.32 8.40 -1.86
C CYS A 256 4.09 9.30 -1.71
N ARG A 257 3.16 8.88 -0.85
CA ARG A 257 2.11 9.75 -0.31
C ARG A 257 2.33 9.96 1.18
N TRP A 258 2.21 11.20 1.63
CA TRP A 258 2.09 11.54 3.05
C TRP A 258 0.87 12.43 3.29
N ILE A 259 0.48 12.57 4.55
CA ILE A 259 -0.59 13.49 4.97
C ILE A 259 0.08 14.73 5.55
N ASP A 260 -0.34 15.92 5.13
CA ASP A 260 0.15 17.18 5.69
C ASP A 260 -0.57 17.53 7.02
N GLN A 261 -0.15 18.63 7.65
CA GLN A 261 -0.75 19.11 8.91
C GLN A 261 -2.24 19.46 8.80
N TYR A 262 -2.76 19.67 7.59
CA TYR A 262 -4.16 19.98 7.31
C TYR A 262 -4.97 18.75 6.88
N ASN A 263 -4.38 17.55 7.02
CA ASN A 263 -4.94 16.27 6.58
C ASN A 263 -5.10 16.10 5.06
N ASN A 264 -4.40 16.89 4.24
CA ASN A 264 -4.40 16.76 2.79
C ASN A 264 -3.39 15.70 2.33
N PRO A 265 -3.72 14.93 1.27
CA PRO A 265 -2.79 13.99 0.67
C PRO A 265 -1.77 14.75 -0.17
N MET A 266 -0.50 14.58 0.16
CA MET A 266 0.62 15.12 -0.60
C MET A 266 1.38 13.99 -1.27
N TYR A 267 1.92 14.23 -2.46
CA TYR A 267 2.58 13.22 -3.28
C TYR A 267 3.95 13.67 -3.76
N SER A 268 4.86 12.72 -3.88
CA SER A 268 6.18 12.91 -4.50
C SER A 268 6.58 11.58 -5.15
N CYS A 269 7.15 11.65 -6.35
CA CYS A 269 7.44 10.48 -7.17
C CYS A 269 8.82 10.59 -7.79
N TYR A 270 9.62 9.53 -7.66
CA TYR A 270 10.93 9.44 -8.29
C TYR A 270 11.19 8.03 -8.81
N GLY A 271 11.92 7.94 -9.92
CA GLY A 271 12.52 6.68 -10.36
C GLY A 271 13.58 6.24 -9.36
N VAL A 272 13.70 4.93 -9.16
CA VAL A 272 14.72 4.37 -8.28
C VAL A 272 16.13 4.71 -8.75
N GLN A 273 16.32 4.80 -10.07
CA GLN A 273 17.56 5.23 -10.72
C GLN A 273 17.99 6.66 -10.38
N GLU A 274 17.07 7.46 -9.88
CA GLU A 274 17.29 8.85 -9.50
C GLU A 274 17.68 8.96 -8.01
N LEU A 275 17.74 7.84 -7.27
CA LEU A 275 17.84 7.80 -5.82
C LEU A 275 19.06 7.01 -5.32
N CYS A 276 19.77 7.58 -4.34
CA CYS A 276 20.75 6.88 -3.54
C CYS A 276 20.09 6.32 -2.27
N ILE A 277 20.19 5.00 -2.08
CA ILE A 277 19.58 4.30 -0.96
C ILE A 277 20.64 4.06 0.12
N ARG A 278 20.39 4.53 1.34
CA ARG A 278 21.30 4.37 2.48
C ARG A 278 20.57 3.78 3.68
N ARG A 279 21.20 2.81 4.32
CA ARG A 279 20.74 2.29 5.61
C ARG A 279 21.27 3.16 6.74
N LYS A 280 20.41 3.65 7.63
CA LYS A 280 20.83 4.35 8.86
C LYS A 280 20.06 3.82 10.06
N GLY A 281 20.70 2.97 10.86
CA GLY A 281 20.08 2.29 12.00
C GLY A 281 18.87 1.44 11.58
N SER A 282 17.71 1.71 12.17
CA SER A 282 16.40 1.10 11.83
C SER A 282 15.78 1.66 10.55
N SER A 283 16.27 2.79 10.03
CA SER A 283 15.70 3.43 8.84
C SER A 283 16.34 2.99 7.52
N LEU A 284 15.56 3.12 6.45
CA LEU A 284 16.05 3.17 5.07
C LEU A 284 15.82 4.57 4.51
N GLN A 285 16.89 5.23 4.08
CA GLN A 285 16.87 6.58 3.55
C GLN A 285 17.07 6.56 2.04
N PHE A 286 16.16 7.20 1.31
CA PHE A 286 16.30 7.50 -0.10
C PHE A 286 16.72 8.94 -0.23
N ARG A 287 17.80 9.18 -0.95
CA ARG A 287 18.39 10.50 -1.18
C ARG A 287 18.35 10.83 -2.65
N ARG A 288 18.00 12.06 -2.98
CA ARG A 288 18.07 12.57 -4.34
C ARG A 288 19.13 13.66 -4.43
N TRP A 289 19.74 13.81 -5.59
CA TRP A 289 20.58 14.97 -5.84
C TRP A 289 19.73 16.25 -5.79
N SER A 290 20.19 17.26 -5.06
CA SER A 290 19.58 18.58 -5.04
C SER A 290 20.42 19.53 -5.89
N PRO A 291 19.90 20.03 -7.02
CA PRO A 291 20.60 21.04 -7.80
C PRO A 291 20.84 22.32 -7.00
N THR A 292 19.89 22.71 -6.15
CA THR A 292 19.99 23.94 -5.34
C THR A 292 21.00 23.86 -4.21
N ARG A 293 21.21 22.66 -3.62
CA ARG A 293 22.17 22.46 -2.53
C ARG A 293 23.51 21.86 -2.97
N HIS A 294 23.62 21.51 -4.25
CA HIS A 294 24.77 20.80 -4.83
C HIS A 294 25.22 19.57 -3.99
N ASN A 295 24.27 18.87 -3.36
CA ASN A 295 24.54 17.68 -2.56
C ASN A 295 23.36 16.70 -2.51
N PRO A 296 23.59 15.42 -2.14
CA PRO A 296 22.52 14.45 -1.94
C PRO A 296 21.68 14.79 -0.70
N THR A 297 20.42 15.12 -0.93
CA THR A 297 19.43 15.45 0.12
C THR A 297 18.50 14.28 0.37
N ILE A 298 18.08 14.09 1.62
CA ILE A 298 17.09 13.06 1.96
C ILE A 298 15.77 13.42 1.29
N TRP A 299 15.21 12.47 0.55
CA TRP A 299 13.87 12.54 -0.04
C TRP A 299 12.86 11.78 0.83
N LEU A 300 13.21 10.57 1.27
CA LEU A 300 12.31 9.69 2.02
C LEU A 300 13.10 8.93 3.08
N ALA A 301 12.57 8.84 4.29
CA ALA A 301 13.12 8.03 5.37
C ALA A 301 12.03 7.08 5.89
N LEU A 302 12.22 5.78 5.71
CA LEU A 302 11.27 4.75 6.11
C LEU A 302 11.76 4.00 7.33
N PHE A 303 10.95 3.95 8.37
CA PHE A 303 11.24 3.22 9.60
C PHE A 303 10.39 1.95 9.66
N PHE A 304 11.07 0.81 9.78
CA PHE A 304 10.42 -0.49 9.78
C PHE A 304 10.29 -1.04 11.20
N LYS A 305 9.17 -1.72 11.48
CA LYS A 305 8.95 -2.36 12.77
C LYS A 305 9.76 -3.65 12.94
N THR A 306 9.97 -4.39 11.85
CA THR A 306 10.68 -5.68 11.83
C THR A 306 11.80 -5.68 10.80
N TRP A 307 12.81 -6.54 11.02
CA TRP A 307 13.94 -6.69 10.10
C TRP A 307 13.53 -7.20 8.71
N GLU A 308 12.58 -8.12 8.62
CA GLU A 308 12.15 -8.68 7.34
C GLU A 308 11.38 -7.67 6.49
N SER A 309 10.44 -6.92 7.07
CA SER A 309 9.75 -5.87 6.31
C SER A 309 10.75 -4.84 5.75
N LYS A 310 11.81 -4.53 6.50
CA LYS A 310 12.91 -3.68 6.01
C LYS A 310 13.70 -4.35 4.90
N SER A 311 14.03 -5.63 5.06
CA SER A 311 14.87 -6.36 4.12
C SER A 311 14.13 -6.56 2.80
N SER A 312 12.89 -7.07 2.83
CA SER A 312 12.05 -7.24 1.65
C SER A 312 11.87 -5.92 0.88
N PHE A 313 11.76 -4.78 1.58
CA PHE A 313 11.69 -3.48 0.94
C PHE A 313 13.05 -2.91 0.51
N TRP A 314 14.16 -3.16 1.21
CA TRP A 314 15.47 -2.65 0.82
C TRP A 314 15.97 -3.31 -0.47
N TRP A 315 15.71 -4.60 -0.61
CA TRP A 315 15.99 -5.33 -1.83
C TRP A 315 14.99 -4.99 -2.95
N ALA A 316 13.91 -4.25 -2.65
CA ALA A 316 12.85 -3.97 -3.61
C ALA A 316 13.19 -3.00 -4.76
N PRO A 317 14.08 -2.01 -4.54
CA PRO A 317 14.52 -1.11 -5.60
C PRO A 317 15.96 -1.38 -6.05
N ALA A 318 16.77 -2.03 -5.21
CA ALA A 318 18.25 -1.98 -5.28
C ALA A 318 18.90 -2.65 -6.51
N THR A 319 18.14 -3.21 -7.44
CA THR A 319 18.64 -4.03 -8.55
C THR A 319 18.14 -3.60 -9.93
N GLY A 320 17.30 -2.56 -10.02
CA GLY A 320 16.89 -1.98 -11.32
C GLY A 320 17.88 -0.95 -11.86
N CYS A 321 18.98 -0.68 -11.15
CA CYS A 321 19.93 0.38 -11.47
C CYS A 321 21.35 -0.16 -11.46
N CYS A 322 21.69 -1.00 -12.44
CA CYS A 322 23.08 -1.36 -12.71
C CYS A 322 23.45 -0.95 -14.12
N SER A 323 23.77 0.33 -14.27
CA SER A 323 24.70 0.77 -15.30
C SER A 323 25.58 1.95 -14.87
N GLU A 324 25.25 2.73 -13.83
CA GLU A 324 26.00 3.99 -13.64
C GLU A 324 25.95 4.55 -12.21
N TRP A 325 26.61 3.93 -11.22
CA TRP A 325 26.91 4.64 -9.96
C TRP A 325 28.24 4.23 -9.34
N ARG A 326 29.12 5.22 -9.12
CA ARG A 326 30.41 5.08 -8.44
C ARG A 326 30.21 4.75 -6.95
N PRO A 327 30.83 3.68 -6.44
CA PRO A 327 30.60 3.21 -5.08
C PRO A 327 31.52 3.94 -4.09
N LYS A 328 30.95 4.82 -3.27
CA LYS A 328 31.57 5.18 -1.98
C LYS A 328 30.68 4.95 -0.76
N GLU A 329 29.39 4.62 -0.92
CA GLU A 329 28.53 4.36 0.24
C GLU A 329 27.49 3.26 -0.07
N MET A 330 27.94 2.01 -0.08
CA MET A 330 27.10 0.82 0.04
C MET A 330 27.44 0.15 1.37
N SER A 331 26.73 0.50 2.44
CA SER A 331 26.86 -0.20 3.72
C SER A 331 25.93 -1.41 3.73
N LEU A 332 26.55 -2.56 3.48
CA LEU A 332 25.95 -3.88 3.43
C LEU A 332 25.44 -4.36 4.80
N THR A 333 24.53 -5.34 4.78
CA THR A 333 23.89 -5.96 5.94
C THR A 333 24.89 -6.70 6.84
N HIS A 334 24.48 -7.00 8.08
CA HIS A 334 25.20 -7.86 9.05
C HIS A 334 25.50 -9.28 8.52
N GLN A 335 24.92 -9.69 7.38
CA GLN A 335 25.28 -10.94 6.67
C GLN A 335 26.54 -10.80 5.79
N SER A 336 27.11 -9.59 5.68
CA SER A 336 28.34 -9.31 4.93
C SER A 336 29.61 -9.25 5.79
N GLU A 337 29.55 -9.67 7.04
CA GLU A 337 30.75 -9.76 7.90
C GLU A 337 31.78 -10.79 7.37
N SER A 338 31.34 -11.72 6.51
CA SER A 338 32.25 -12.61 5.80
C SER A 338 32.99 -11.84 4.70
N PRO A 339 34.30 -11.62 4.75
CA PRO A 339 35.05 -10.90 3.71
C PRO A 339 35.01 -11.57 2.32
N ARG A 340 34.32 -12.72 2.17
CA ARG A 340 34.12 -13.47 0.94
C ARG A 340 32.67 -13.44 0.42
N TRP A 341 31.80 -12.61 1.01
CA TRP A 341 30.40 -12.47 0.59
C TRP A 341 30.28 -11.96 -0.86
N MET A 342 31.31 -11.30 -1.40
CA MET A 342 31.40 -10.87 -2.79
C MET A 342 32.73 -11.29 -3.40
N GLU A 343 32.69 -11.93 -4.57
CA GLU A 343 33.88 -12.39 -5.29
C GLU A 343 33.80 -11.95 -6.76
N ARG A 344 34.74 -11.12 -7.22
CA ARG A 344 34.82 -10.71 -8.61
C ARG A 344 35.45 -11.83 -9.44
N ARG A 345 34.75 -12.29 -10.48
CA ARG A 345 35.23 -13.33 -11.40
C ARG A 345 35.73 -12.80 -12.73
N SER A 346 35.11 -11.73 -13.21
CA SER A 346 35.55 -11.09 -14.46
C SER A 346 35.16 -9.62 -14.47
N LYS A 347 35.48 -8.96 -15.58
CA LYS A 347 35.05 -7.59 -15.85
C LYS A 347 33.54 -7.40 -15.95
N HIS A 348 32.77 -8.49 -16.13
CA HIS A 348 31.32 -8.42 -16.25
C HIS A 348 30.60 -9.27 -15.20
N ARG A 349 31.32 -9.93 -14.29
CA ARG A 349 30.73 -10.93 -13.38
C ARG A 349 31.22 -10.80 -11.95
N ILE A 350 30.26 -10.73 -11.04
CA ILE A 350 30.48 -10.85 -9.59
C ILE A 350 29.63 -11.99 -9.05
N TRP A 351 30.18 -12.69 -8.06
CA TRP A 351 29.46 -13.69 -7.29
C TRP A 351 29.12 -13.12 -5.93
N LEU A 352 27.91 -13.38 -5.48
CA LEU A 352 27.42 -13.06 -4.15
C LEU A 352 27.20 -14.37 -3.39
N LYS A 353 27.94 -14.52 -2.29
CA LYS A 353 27.80 -15.61 -1.33
C LYS A 353 27.04 -15.10 -0.11
N ASP A 354 26.20 -15.95 0.46
CA ASP A 354 25.42 -15.67 1.66
C ASP A 354 24.43 -14.47 1.55
N ILE A 355 24.23 -13.95 0.33
CA ILE A 355 23.30 -12.87 0.01
C ILE A 355 22.32 -13.33 -1.07
N ARG A 356 21.03 -13.03 -0.87
CA ARG A 356 19.95 -13.25 -1.84
C ARG A 356 19.45 -11.90 -2.37
N PRO A 357 19.96 -11.42 -3.51
CA PRO A 357 19.42 -10.22 -4.12
C PRO A 357 18.06 -10.52 -4.77
N TYR A 358 17.22 -9.51 -4.85
CA TYR A 358 15.89 -9.60 -5.43
C TYR A 358 15.80 -8.61 -6.60
N VAL A 359 15.53 -9.08 -7.83
CA VAL A 359 15.66 -8.28 -9.06
C VAL A 359 14.32 -7.90 -9.69
N PHE A 360 14.01 -6.60 -9.75
CA PHE A 360 12.74 -6.05 -10.27
C PHE A 360 12.78 -5.84 -11.77
N CYS A 361 12.69 -6.96 -12.48
CA CYS A 361 12.65 -7.02 -13.94
C CYS A 361 11.62 -8.09 -14.33
N ASP A 362 10.81 -7.82 -15.35
CA ASP A 362 9.79 -8.77 -15.83
C ASP A 362 10.41 -10.07 -16.39
N THR A 363 11.68 -10.03 -16.78
CA THR A 363 12.42 -11.21 -17.26
C THR A 363 13.13 -11.98 -16.12
N TYR A 364 13.10 -11.48 -14.89
CA TYR A 364 13.77 -12.11 -13.76
C TYR A 364 13.18 -13.49 -13.45
N LYS A 365 14.05 -14.50 -13.51
CA LYS A 365 13.75 -15.87 -13.10
C LYS A 365 14.76 -16.27 -12.04
N LYS A 366 14.31 -16.44 -10.79
CA LYS A 366 15.14 -16.86 -9.64
C LYS A 366 16.09 -18.00 -10.02
N ARG A 367 15.57 -19.06 -10.62
CA ARG A 367 16.33 -20.26 -11.07
C ARG A 367 17.48 -19.99 -12.06
N HIS A 368 17.47 -18.88 -12.80
CA HIS A 368 18.50 -18.57 -13.79
C HIS A 368 19.70 -17.82 -13.18
N GLN A 369 19.59 -17.36 -11.94
CA GLN A 369 20.63 -16.58 -11.27
C GLN A 369 21.29 -17.32 -10.09
N PHE A 370 20.75 -18.49 -9.72
CA PHE A 370 21.39 -19.40 -8.78
C PHE A 370 22.17 -20.48 -9.53
N ARG A 371 23.44 -20.65 -9.19
CA ARG A 371 24.20 -21.82 -9.63
C ARG A 371 23.80 -23.06 -8.82
N LYS A 372 24.24 -24.25 -9.28
CA LYS A 372 23.98 -25.53 -8.61
C LYS A 372 24.44 -25.55 -7.14
N ASP A 373 25.42 -24.72 -6.81
CA ASP A 373 26.04 -24.63 -5.47
C ASP A 373 25.41 -23.55 -4.58
N GLY A 374 24.32 -22.89 -5.02
CA GLY A 374 23.58 -21.89 -4.22
C GLY A 374 24.13 -20.46 -4.26
N GLU A 375 25.23 -20.22 -4.97
CA GLU A 375 25.79 -18.88 -5.20
C GLU A 375 24.98 -18.08 -6.22
N PHE A 376 24.86 -16.77 -6.00
CA PHE A 376 24.17 -15.84 -6.89
C PHE A 376 25.16 -15.11 -7.81
N GLU A 377 24.95 -15.14 -9.13
CA GLU A 377 25.81 -14.46 -10.10
C GLU A 377 25.13 -13.20 -10.66
N ILE A 378 25.84 -12.07 -10.69
CA ILE A 378 25.38 -10.84 -11.35
C ILE A 378 26.21 -10.62 -12.61
N TYR A 379 25.51 -10.41 -13.73
CA TYR A 379 26.12 -10.05 -15.01
C TYR A 379 25.91 -8.56 -15.31
N PHE A 380 26.99 -7.83 -15.51
CA PHE A 380 26.96 -6.42 -15.89
C PHE A 380 27.06 -6.28 -17.41
N VAL A 381 26.10 -5.56 -18.00
CA VAL A 381 26.08 -5.28 -19.45
C VAL A 381 27.24 -4.37 -19.86
N ASN A 382 27.66 -3.44 -18.98
CA ASN A 382 28.79 -2.53 -19.21
C ASN A 382 29.90 -2.71 -18.15
N GLU A 383 31.18 -2.62 -18.57
CA GLU A 383 32.35 -2.79 -17.69
C GLU A 383 32.38 -1.77 -16.53
N GLU A 384 31.85 -0.56 -16.73
CA GLU A 384 31.81 0.50 -15.69
C GLU A 384 31.02 0.09 -14.45
N GLY A 385 29.96 -0.71 -14.61
CA GLY A 385 29.18 -1.26 -13.50
C GLY A 385 29.94 -2.26 -12.62
N SER A 386 31.09 -2.77 -13.08
CA SER A 386 31.95 -3.72 -12.35
C SER A 386 33.08 -3.04 -11.56
N SER A 387 33.21 -1.72 -11.65
CA SER A 387 34.32 -0.97 -11.06
C SER A 387 34.14 -0.76 -9.54
N PHE A 388 34.52 -1.78 -8.78
CA PHE A 388 34.76 -1.66 -7.33
C PHE A 388 36.27 -1.71 -7.07
N SER A 389 36.80 -0.71 -6.37
CA SER A 389 38.12 -0.78 -5.73
C SER A 389 37.93 -1.48 -4.38
N LEU A 390 38.63 -2.59 -4.15
CA LEU A 390 38.64 -3.32 -2.87
C LEU A 390 39.20 -2.46 -1.73
#